data_AF-A0A2G6I0C8-F1
#
_entry.id   AF-A0A2G6I0C8-F1
#
_cell.length_a   1.000
_cell.length_b   1.000
_cell.length_c   1.000
_cell.angle_alpha   90.00
_cell.angle_beta   90.00
_cell.angle_gamma   90.00
#
_symmetry.space_group_name_H-M   'P 1'
#
loop_
_entity.id
_entity.type
_entity.pdbx_description
1 polymer ?
#
loop_
_entity_poly.entity_id
_entity_poly.type
_entity_poly.pdbx_seq_one_letter_code
_entity_poly.pdbx_strand_id
1 'polypeptide(L)'
;MRQDMKQKKLRNKMVWITGASAGIGREMALWASEAGARLCLISSRLEVLQETARQCRERGAVSVHVKAIDLSSGEEAFRKLAALAAECDAPDYLILNAGVSQRSRVLDTEPATARKIMDLNFFGSAAVVNAVLPAMIAAGGGCIGVTSSLTGVFGFPLRSSYSASKHALHGYFESLALEYADSGISVTLAIPGFIRTDVSA
;
A
#
# COMPACT_ATOMS: atom_id res chain seq x y z
N MET A 1 27.55 -2.16 -2.50
CA MET A 1 27.43 -2.21 -3.98
C MET A 1 26.00 -2.39 -4.49
N ARG A 2 25.28 -3.52 -4.26
CA ARG A 2 23.87 -3.67 -4.74
C ARG A 2 22.87 -2.76 -3.99
N GLN A 3 23.10 -2.50 -2.71
CA GLN A 3 22.25 -1.64 -1.86
C GLN A 3 22.41 -0.15 -2.24
N ASP A 4 23.65 0.30 -2.51
CA ASP A 4 23.95 1.66 -2.98
C ASP A 4 23.31 1.99 -4.34
N MET A 5 23.25 1.02 -5.27
CA MET A 5 22.58 1.20 -6.56
C MET A 5 21.06 1.31 -6.43
N LYS A 6 20.45 0.58 -5.48
CA LYS A 6 19.01 0.69 -5.20
C LYS A 6 18.67 2.01 -4.51
N GLN A 7 19.52 2.48 -3.58
CA GLN A 7 19.35 3.79 -2.96
C GLN A 7 19.47 4.94 -3.98
N LYS A 8 20.40 4.84 -4.94
CA LYS A 8 20.50 5.82 -6.05
C LYS A 8 19.24 5.87 -6.94
N LYS A 9 18.47 4.78 -7.06
CA LYS A 9 17.25 4.73 -7.89
C LYS A 9 16.06 5.45 -7.28
N LEU A 10 15.99 5.62 -5.96
CA LEU A 10 14.87 6.28 -5.28
C LEU A 10 15.10 7.76 -5.00
N ARG A 11 16.31 8.26 -5.22
CA ARG A 11 16.61 9.67 -4.95
C ARG A 11 15.71 10.59 -5.78
N ASN A 12 15.04 11.52 -5.10
CA ASN A 12 14.04 12.45 -5.64
C ASN A 12 12.78 11.78 -6.25
N LYS A 13 12.64 10.46 -6.15
CA LYS A 13 11.45 9.75 -6.64
C LYS A 13 10.30 9.90 -5.67
N MET A 14 9.09 10.04 -6.20
CA MET A 14 7.87 10.14 -5.42
C MET A 14 7.37 8.73 -5.06
N VAL A 15 7.35 8.42 -3.77
CA VAL A 15 6.94 7.11 -3.25
C VAL A 15 5.70 7.28 -2.38
N TRP A 16 4.58 6.70 -2.80
CA TRP A 16 3.34 6.66 -2.02
C TRP A 16 3.27 5.34 -1.26
N ILE A 17 2.97 5.37 0.04
CA ILE A 17 2.93 4.16 0.88
C ILE A 17 1.65 4.16 1.71
N THR A 18 0.79 3.16 1.50
CA THR A 18 -0.40 2.93 2.33
C THR A 18 -0.07 2.02 3.52
N GLY A 19 -0.75 2.23 4.65
CA GLY A 19 -0.44 1.50 5.88
C GLY A 19 0.93 1.87 6.46
N ALA A 20 1.40 3.09 6.22
CA ALA A 20 2.74 3.53 6.61
C ALA A 20 2.92 3.77 8.11
N SER A 21 1.88 3.62 8.94
CA SER A 21 1.97 3.86 10.39
C SER A 21 2.59 2.71 11.19
N ALA A 22 2.76 1.52 10.63
CA ALA A 22 3.39 0.39 11.33
C ALA A 22 3.93 -0.68 10.39
N GLY A 23 4.63 -1.65 10.97
CA GLY A 23 5.09 -2.88 10.30
C GLY A 23 5.87 -2.58 9.03
N ILE A 24 5.61 -3.38 7.99
CA ILE A 24 6.30 -3.33 6.71
C ILE A 24 6.20 -1.93 6.08
N GLY A 25 5.03 -1.28 6.16
CA GLY A 25 4.80 0.05 5.58
C GLY A 25 5.70 1.12 6.19
N ARG A 26 5.84 1.12 7.53
CA ARG A 26 6.75 2.04 8.22
C ARG A 26 8.20 1.78 7.83
N GLU A 27 8.65 0.52 7.87
CA GLU A 27 10.04 0.19 7.54
C GLU A 27 10.38 0.52 6.08
N MET A 28 9.44 0.32 5.14
CA MET A 28 9.60 0.76 3.76
C MET A 28 9.73 2.27 3.63
N ALA A 29 8.95 3.04 4.41
CA ALA A 29 9.05 4.49 4.43
C ALA A 29 10.43 4.95 4.92
N LEU A 30 10.91 4.39 6.04
CA LEU A 30 12.23 4.70 6.59
C LEU A 30 13.36 4.32 5.62
N TRP A 31 13.26 3.16 4.96
CA TRP A 31 14.24 2.74 3.97
C TRP A 31 14.25 3.64 2.72
N ALA A 32 13.08 4.07 2.25
CA ALA A 32 12.96 5.02 1.15
C ALA A 32 13.49 6.42 1.53
N SER A 33 13.33 6.84 2.79
CA SER A 33 13.93 8.06 3.32
C SER A 33 15.45 8.05 3.24
N GLU A 34 16.09 6.97 3.67
CA GLU A 34 17.56 6.82 3.61
C GLU A 34 18.09 6.87 2.17
N ALA A 35 17.23 6.55 1.19
CA ALA A 35 17.53 6.65 -0.23
C ALA A 35 17.28 8.06 -0.83
N GLY A 36 16.84 9.03 -0.04
CA GLY A 36 16.54 10.40 -0.49
C GLY A 36 15.26 10.50 -1.33
N ALA A 37 14.25 9.67 -1.04
CA ALA A 37 12.96 9.73 -1.72
C ALA A 37 12.10 10.91 -1.22
N ARG A 38 11.10 11.28 -2.02
CA ARG A 38 9.96 12.11 -1.63
C ARG A 38 8.82 11.17 -1.27
N LEU A 39 8.17 11.39 -0.13
CA LEU A 39 7.21 10.43 0.43
C LEU A 39 5.80 11.02 0.51
N CYS A 40 4.80 10.20 0.21
CA CYS A 40 3.42 10.40 0.63
C CYS A 40 2.98 9.21 1.48
N LEU A 41 2.77 9.45 2.77
CA LEU A 41 2.44 8.43 3.75
C LEU A 41 0.95 8.46 4.05
N ILE A 42 0.27 7.33 3.88
CA ILE A 42 -1.18 7.20 4.02
C ILE A 42 -1.51 6.15 5.09
N SER A 43 -2.33 6.53 6.07
CA SER A 43 -2.87 5.64 7.12
C SER A 43 -3.96 6.36 7.90
N SER A 44 -4.94 5.64 8.44
CA SER A 44 -6.00 6.24 9.28
C SER A 44 -5.49 6.76 10.64
N ARG A 45 -4.42 6.18 11.19
CA ARG A 45 -3.83 6.56 12.49
C ARG A 45 -2.89 7.77 12.37
N LEU A 46 -3.43 8.99 12.45
CA LEU A 46 -2.67 10.23 12.22
C LEU A 46 -1.46 10.40 13.16
N GLU A 47 -1.63 10.20 14.47
CA GLU A 47 -0.57 10.43 15.46
C GLU A 47 0.66 9.54 15.21
N VAL A 48 0.45 8.24 15.03
CA VAL A 48 1.51 7.28 14.74
C VAL A 48 2.14 7.53 13.36
N LEU A 49 1.34 8.00 12.40
CA LEU A 49 1.82 8.36 11.06
C LEU A 49 2.70 9.61 11.09
N GLN A 50 2.38 10.59 11.92
CA GLN A 50 3.23 11.78 12.13
C GLN A 50 4.59 11.41 12.73
N GLU A 51 4.61 10.48 13.69
CA GLU A 51 5.88 9.97 14.23
C GLU A 51 6.71 9.27 13.16
N THR A 52 6.09 8.45 12.32
CA THR A 52 6.78 7.84 11.16
C THR A 52 7.33 8.93 10.22
N ALA A 53 6.54 9.97 9.95
CA ALA A 53 6.96 11.07 9.09
C ALA A 53 8.14 11.86 9.67
N ARG A 54 8.16 12.07 10.99
CA ARG A 54 9.29 12.69 11.71
C ARG A 54 10.56 11.87 11.50
N GLN A 55 10.50 10.57 11.76
CA GLN A 55 11.63 9.64 11.55
C GLN A 55 12.08 9.62 10.09
N CYS A 56 11.15 9.69 9.13
CA CYS A 56 11.46 9.76 7.70
C CYS A 56 12.24 11.03 7.34
N ARG A 57 11.88 12.19 7.91
CA ARG A 57 12.61 13.45 7.71
C ARG A 57 14.01 13.39 8.32
N GLU A 58 14.13 12.86 9.52
CA GLU A 58 15.42 12.67 10.22
C GLU A 58 16.37 11.74 9.45
N ARG A 59 15.83 10.77 8.69
CA ARG A 59 16.59 9.82 7.87
C ARG A 59 16.90 10.29 6.44
N GLY A 60 16.56 11.53 6.09
CA GLY A 60 16.97 12.12 4.81
C GLY A 60 15.94 12.07 3.68
N ALA A 61 14.65 11.84 3.98
CA ALA A 61 13.60 12.08 2.98
C ALA A 61 13.62 13.54 2.50
N VAL A 62 13.50 13.74 1.19
CA VAL A 62 13.52 15.06 0.56
C VAL A 62 12.26 15.86 0.90
N SER A 63 11.11 15.19 0.92
CA SER A 63 9.84 15.73 1.40
C SER A 63 8.97 14.61 1.95
N VAL A 64 8.06 14.93 2.88
CA VAL A 64 7.13 13.95 3.47
C VAL A 64 5.74 14.56 3.61
N HIS A 65 4.82 14.12 2.76
CA HIS A 65 3.38 14.37 2.86
C HIS A 65 2.75 13.34 3.78
N VAL A 66 1.87 13.80 4.67
CA VAL A 66 1.18 12.95 5.66
C VAL A 66 -0.32 13.08 5.45
N LYS A 67 -1.00 11.96 5.23
CA LYS A 67 -2.43 11.95 4.90
C LYS A 67 -3.18 10.90 5.71
N ALA A 68 -4.03 11.40 6.61
CA ALA A 68 -4.93 10.58 7.41
C ALA A 68 -6.18 10.20 6.60
N ILE A 69 -6.17 9.00 6.02
CA ILE A 69 -7.28 8.47 5.23
C ILE A 69 -7.58 7.06 5.74
N ASP A 70 -8.83 6.83 6.14
CA ASP A 70 -9.34 5.48 6.33
C ASP A 70 -9.73 4.92 4.96
N LEU A 71 -8.94 3.98 4.45
CA LEU A 71 -9.18 3.39 3.14
C LEU A 71 -10.40 2.44 3.13
N SER A 72 -10.98 2.13 4.29
CA SER A 72 -12.20 1.34 4.41
C SER A 72 -13.49 2.17 4.43
N SER A 73 -13.42 3.51 4.37
CA SER A 73 -14.60 4.39 4.49
C SER A 73 -15.36 4.65 3.17
N GLY A 74 -15.20 3.76 2.18
CA GLY A 74 -15.96 3.80 0.93
C GLY A 74 -15.79 5.12 0.16
N GLU A 75 -16.89 5.77 -0.21
CA GLU A 75 -16.91 7.01 -1.00
C GLU A 75 -16.09 8.16 -0.39
N GLU A 76 -16.02 8.24 0.94
CA GLU A 76 -15.20 9.25 1.60
C GLU A 76 -13.71 9.04 1.30
N ALA A 77 -13.23 7.80 1.30
CA ALA A 77 -11.87 7.47 0.93
C ALA A 77 -11.58 7.88 -0.52
N PHE A 78 -12.49 7.57 -1.45
CA PHE A 78 -12.36 7.99 -2.87
C PHE A 78 -12.22 9.51 -3.02
N ARG A 79 -13.07 10.30 -2.35
CA ARG A 79 -12.99 11.77 -2.41
C ARG A 79 -11.66 12.30 -1.85
N LYS A 80 -11.21 11.77 -0.71
CA LYS A 80 -9.93 12.17 -0.10
C LYS A 80 -8.74 11.78 -0.96
N LEU A 81 -8.78 10.62 -1.60
CA LEU A 81 -7.74 10.15 -2.51
C LEU A 81 -7.67 10.98 -3.79
N ALA A 82 -8.81 11.35 -4.37
CA ALA A 82 -8.87 12.25 -5.52
C ALA A 82 -8.29 13.63 -5.20
N ALA A 83 -8.65 14.21 -4.06
CA ALA A 83 -8.07 15.47 -3.59
C ALA A 83 -6.55 15.34 -3.38
N LEU A 84 -6.10 14.25 -2.77
CA LEU A 84 -4.68 13.98 -2.57
C LEU A 84 -3.91 13.85 -3.90
N ALA A 85 -4.47 13.15 -4.88
CA ALA A 85 -3.86 12.99 -6.19
C ALA A 85 -3.73 14.32 -6.96
N ALA A 86 -4.57 15.31 -6.66
CA ALA A 86 -4.44 16.66 -7.22
C ALA A 86 -3.37 17.52 -6.51
N GLU A 87 -3.05 17.21 -5.24
CA GLU A 87 -2.10 17.99 -4.42
C GLU A 87 -0.66 17.47 -4.47
N CYS A 88 -0.47 16.19 -4.85
CA CYS A 88 0.82 15.52 -4.83
C CYS A 88 1.20 15.05 -6.23
N ASP A 89 2.51 15.04 -6.50
CA ASP A 89 3.02 14.44 -7.73
C ASP A 89 2.61 12.96 -7.83
N ALA A 90 2.40 12.51 -9.07
CA ALA A 90 2.16 11.11 -9.36
C ALA A 90 3.30 10.24 -8.79
N PRO A 91 2.98 9.08 -8.17
CA PRO A 91 4.01 8.21 -7.64
C PRO A 91 4.83 7.58 -8.78
N ASP A 92 6.15 7.67 -8.69
CA ASP A 92 7.04 6.77 -9.41
C ASP A 92 6.92 5.34 -8.85
N TYR A 93 6.69 5.23 -7.53
CA TYR A 93 6.47 3.98 -6.81
C TYR A 93 5.23 4.09 -5.92
N LEU A 94 4.23 3.24 -6.15
CA LEU A 94 3.04 3.13 -5.33
C LEU A 94 3.08 1.81 -4.55
N ILE A 95 3.12 1.90 -3.23
CA ILE A 95 3.19 0.74 -2.34
C ILE A 95 1.87 0.56 -1.59
N LEU A 96 1.08 -0.42 -2.03
CA LEU A 96 -0.19 -0.81 -1.44
C LEU A 96 0.04 -1.84 -0.33
N ASN A 97 0.24 -1.35 0.88
CA ASN A 97 0.55 -2.17 2.05
C ASN A 97 -0.54 -2.16 3.13
N ALA A 98 -1.46 -1.20 3.12
CA ALA A 98 -2.57 -1.16 4.07
C ALA A 98 -3.36 -2.47 4.09
N GLY A 99 -3.62 -2.98 5.29
CA GLY A 99 -4.44 -4.17 5.44
C GLY A 99 -4.61 -4.61 6.90
N VAL A 100 -5.60 -5.45 7.11
CA VAL A 100 -5.91 -6.11 8.38
C VAL A 100 -6.18 -7.59 8.13
N SER A 101 -6.07 -8.39 9.19
CA SER A 101 -6.33 -9.82 9.15
C SER A 101 -7.41 -10.20 10.17
N GLN A 102 -7.94 -11.41 10.04
CA GLN A 102 -8.85 -12.04 10.99
C GLN A 102 -8.30 -13.42 11.34
N ARG A 103 -8.57 -13.89 12.57
CA ARG A 103 -8.24 -15.25 13.02
C ARG A 103 -9.45 -15.89 13.70
N SER A 104 -10.34 -16.49 12.92
CA SER A 104 -11.56 -17.13 13.40
C SER A 104 -12.06 -18.17 12.39
N ARG A 105 -12.87 -19.14 12.84
CA ARG A 105 -13.54 -20.07 11.92
C ARG A 105 -14.62 -19.31 11.14
N VAL A 106 -15.02 -19.84 9.98
CA VAL A 106 -16.06 -19.22 9.14
C VAL A 106 -17.36 -19.03 9.91
N LEU A 107 -17.79 -20.05 10.68
CA LEU A 107 -19.01 -20.00 11.49
C LEU A 107 -18.95 -18.93 12.59
N ASP A 108 -17.76 -18.64 13.10
CA ASP A 108 -17.53 -17.74 14.23
C ASP A 108 -17.10 -16.33 13.77
N THR A 109 -17.14 -16.05 12.47
CA THR A 109 -16.74 -14.75 11.92
C THR A 109 -17.98 -13.92 11.62
N GLU A 110 -18.10 -12.77 12.29
CA GLU A 110 -19.18 -11.83 12.01
C GLU A 110 -19.12 -11.35 10.55
N PRO A 111 -20.25 -11.27 9.83
CA PRO A 111 -20.28 -10.76 8.46
C PRO A 111 -19.63 -9.38 8.30
N ALA A 112 -19.78 -8.50 9.29
CA ALA A 112 -19.15 -7.18 9.32
C ALA A 112 -17.61 -7.26 9.30
N THR A 113 -17.01 -8.27 9.92
CA THR A 113 -15.55 -8.49 9.89
C THR A 113 -15.08 -8.84 8.48
N ALA A 114 -15.80 -9.72 7.79
CA ALA A 114 -15.48 -10.07 6.40
C ALA A 114 -15.56 -8.85 5.47
N ARG A 115 -16.62 -8.03 5.61
CA ARG A 115 -16.80 -6.79 4.87
C ARG A 115 -15.66 -5.81 5.11
N LYS A 116 -15.33 -5.52 6.38
CA LYS A 116 -14.23 -4.61 6.76
C LYS A 116 -12.88 -5.03 6.18
N ILE A 117 -12.58 -6.34 6.18
CA ILE A 117 -11.35 -6.88 5.60
C ILE A 117 -11.32 -6.64 4.09
N MET A 118 -12.42 -6.90 3.39
CA MET A 118 -12.49 -6.66 1.95
C MET A 118 -12.40 -5.17 1.60
N ASP A 119 -13.10 -4.33 2.36
CA ASP A 119 -13.10 -2.87 2.20
C ASP A 119 -11.69 -2.29 2.35
N LEU A 120 -10.93 -2.71 3.37
CA LEU A 120 -9.57 -2.21 3.54
C LEU A 120 -8.58 -2.87 2.58
N ASN A 121 -8.52 -4.21 2.56
CA ASN A 121 -7.44 -4.92 1.88
C ASN A 121 -7.54 -4.81 0.36
N PHE A 122 -8.76 -4.93 -0.18
CA PHE A 122 -9.00 -4.94 -1.62
C PHE A 122 -9.51 -3.59 -2.12
N PHE A 123 -10.70 -3.17 -1.70
CA PHE A 123 -11.32 -1.96 -2.24
C PHE A 123 -10.47 -0.71 -1.95
N GLY A 124 -9.88 -0.61 -0.75
CA GLY A 124 -8.95 0.45 -0.40
C GLY A 124 -7.72 0.50 -1.31
N SER A 125 -7.14 -0.66 -1.65
CA SER A 125 -6.00 -0.75 -2.57
C SER A 125 -6.39 -0.35 -3.99
N ALA A 126 -7.53 -0.85 -4.49
CA ALA A 126 -8.06 -0.49 -5.81
C ALA A 126 -8.38 1.01 -5.90
N ALA A 127 -8.97 1.59 -4.85
CA ALA A 127 -9.32 3.01 -4.79
C ALA A 127 -8.08 3.92 -4.89
N VAL A 128 -7.00 3.57 -4.18
CA VAL A 128 -5.74 4.32 -4.23
C VAL A 128 -5.16 4.30 -5.64
N VAL A 129 -5.13 3.13 -6.29
CA VAL A 129 -4.61 2.99 -7.64
C VAL A 129 -5.46 3.77 -8.63
N ASN A 130 -6.78 3.64 -8.58
CA ASN A 130 -7.68 4.38 -9.47
C ASN A 130 -7.51 5.90 -9.34
N ALA A 131 -7.20 6.39 -8.14
CA ALA A 131 -6.98 7.82 -7.92
C ALA A 131 -5.69 8.35 -8.58
N VAL A 132 -4.63 7.54 -8.68
CA VAL A 132 -3.31 8.00 -9.17
C VAL A 132 -2.95 7.48 -10.56
N LEU A 133 -3.56 6.39 -11.02
CA LEU A 133 -3.23 5.71 -12.27
C LEU A 133 -3.28 6.66 -13.50
N PRO A 134 -4.29 7.53 -13.67
CA PRO A 134 -4.29 8.48 -14.79
C PRO A 134 -3.06 9.40 -14.79
N ALA A 135 -2.67 9.90 -13.61
CA ALA A 135 -1.51 10.77 -13.47
C ALA A 135 -0.19 10.01 -13.64
N MET A 136 -0.11 8.75 -13.19
CA MET A 136 1.05 7.88 -13.44
C MET A 136 1.25 7.64 -14.94
N ILE A 137 0.18 7.31 -15.67
CA ILE A 137 0.23 7.10 -17.12
C ILE A 137 0.67 8.39 -17.82
N ALA A 138 0.07 9.54 -17.46
CA ALA A 138 0.45 10.84 -18.02
C ALA A 138 1.91 11.21 -17.73
N ALA A 139 2.47 10.74 -16.61
CA ALA A 139 3.87 10.95 -16.22
C ALA A 139 4.85 9.94 -16.88
N GLY A 140 4.37 9.05 -17.74
CA GLY A 140 5.20 8.07 -18.46
C GLY A 140 5.36 6.72 -17.75
N GLY A 141 4.52 6.42 -16.76
CA GLY A 141 4.45 5.13 -16.09
C GLY A 141 4.92 5.15 -14.63
N GLY A 142 5.08 3.96 -14.05
CA GLY A 142 5.46 3.79 -12.66
C GLY A 142 5.40 2.34 -12.18
N CYS A 143 5.82 2.11 -10.94
CA CYS A 143 5.86 0.79 -10.32
C CYS A 143 4.83 0.68 -9.19
N ILE A 144 3.96 -0.32 -9.25
CA ILE A 144 2.96 -0.61 -8.22
C ILE A 144 3.39 -1.86 -7.46
N GLY A 145 3.80 -1.70 -6.19
CA GLY A 145 4.08 -2.80 -5.28
C GLY A 145 2.85 -3.11 -4.43
N VAL A 146 2.37 -4.35 -4.46
CA VAL A 146 1.15 -4.77 -3.73
C VAL A 146 1.52 -5.81 -2.70
N THR A 147 1.30 -5.52 -1.41
CA THR A 147 1.54 -6.47 -0.32
C THR A 147 0.38 -7.46 -0.22
N SER A 148 0.56 -8.66 -0.78
CA SER A 148 -0.33 -9.79 -0.61
C SER A 148 0.06 -10.62 0.63
N SER A 149 -0.04 -11.95 0.55
CA SER A 149 0.34 -12.92 1.59
C SER A 149 0.39 -14.32 0.98
N LEU A 150 1.10 -15.26 1.61
CA LEU A 150 0.99 -16.69 1.27
C LEU A 150 -0.49 -17.14 1.20
N THR A 151 -1.33 -16.60 2.09
CA THR A 151 -2.75 -16.93 2.12
C THR A 151 -3.57 -16.30 0.97
N GLY A 152 -2.92 -15.48 0.13
CA GLY A 152 -3.46 -14.97 -1.14
C GLY A 152 -3.22 -15.89 -2.33
N VAL A 153 -2.36 -16.90 -2.17
CA VAL A 153 -2.11 -17.95 -3.19
C VAL A 153 -2.94 -19.20 -2.90
N PHE A 154 -3.13 -19.54 -1.62
CA PHE A 154 -3.96 -20.65 -1.19
C PHE A 154 -4.65 -20.35 0.16
N GLY A 155 -5.75 -21.05 0.45
CA GLY A 155 -6.47 -20.88 1.71
C GLY A 155 -5.66 -21.37 2.92
N PHE A 156 -5.83 -20.71 4.08
CA PHE A 156 -5.23 -21.15 5.34
C PHE A 156 -6.28 -21.19 6.46
N PRO A 157 -6.24 -22.18 7.37
CA PRO A 157 -7.20 -22.28 8.46
C PRO A 157 -7.31 -20.99 9.27
N LEU A 158 -8.54 -20.67 9.69
CA LEU A 158 -8.88 -19.48 10.49
C LEU A 158 -8.68 -18.14 9.78
N ARG A 159 -8.38 -18.11 8.48
CA ARG A 159 -8.10 -16.89 7.71
C ARG A 159 -9.06 -16.69 6.53
N SER A 160 -10.26 -17.28 6.53
CA SER A 160 -11.14 -17.33 5.35
C SER A 160 -11.35 -15.98 4.65
N SER A 161 -11.81 -14.97 5.38
CA SER A 161 -12.05 -13.62 4.82
C SER A 161 -10.76 -12.93 4.40
N TYR A 162 -9.69 -13.12 5.18
CA TYR A 162 -8.36 -12.59 4.86
C TYR A 162 -7.79 -13.22 3.58
N SER A 163 -7.83 -14.55 3.47
CA SER A 163 -7.44 -15.31 2.27
C SER A 163 -8.20 -14.82 1.05
N ALA A 164 -9.53 -14.70 1.14
CA ALA A 164 -10.36 -14.20 0.04
C ALA A 164 -9.91 -12.80 -0.40
N SER A 165 -9.71 -11.87 0.54
CA SER A 165 -9.24 -10.51 0.23
C SER A 165 -7.85 -10.48 -0.42
N LYS A 166 -6.96 -11.40 -0.04
CA LYS A 166 -5.61 -11.47 -0.61
C LYS A 166 -5.57 -12.18 -1.97
N HIS A 167 -6.48 -13.12 -2.25
CA HIS A 167 -6.66 -13.68 -3.60
C HIS A 167 -7.23 -12.62 -4.56
N ALA A 168 -8.19 -11.80 -4.09
CA ALA A 168 -8.77 -10.72 -4.89
C ALA A 168 -7.69 -9.74 -5.42
N LEU A 169 -6.65 -9.49 -4.61
CA LEU A 169 -5.51 -8.68 -5.05
C LEU A 169 -4.79 -9.30 -6.26
N HIS A 170 -4.61 -10.62 -6.30
CA HIS A 170 -3.88 -11.26 -7.42
C HIS A 170 -4.63 -11.06 -8.72
N GLY A 171 -5.91 -11.46 -8.77
CA GLY A 171 -6.72 -11.32 -9.98
C GLY A 171 -6.82 -9.86 -10.46
N TYR A 172 -7.03 -8.92 -9.55
CA TYR A 172 -7.14 -7.50 -9.91
C TYR A 172 -5.82 -6.92 -10.42
N PHE A 173 -4.72 -7.15 -9.70
CA PHE A 173 -3.44 -6.53 -10.01
C PHE A 173 -2.66 -7.20 -11.14
N GLU A 174 -2.91 -8.49 -11.38
CA GLU A 174 -2.45 -9.16 -12.61
C GLU A 174 -3.21 -8.62 -13.83
N SER A 175 -4.54 -8.43 -13.72
CA SER A 175 -5.33 -7.84 -14.82
C SER A 175 -4.87 -6.41 -15.11
N LEU A 176 -4.71 -5.57 -14.08
CA LEU A 176 -4.22 -4.20 -14.24
C LEU A 176 -2.84 -4.15 -14.90
N ALA A 177 -1.94 -5.07 -14.55
CA ALA A 177 -0.62 -5.14 -15.18
C ALA A 177 -0.71 -5.42 -16.69
N LEU A 178 -1.63 -6.30 -17.09
CA LEU A 178 -1.84 -6.65 -18.49
C LEU A 178 -2.53 -5.52 -19.26
N GLU A 179 -3.53 -4.88 -18.64
CA GLU A 179 -4.28 -3.75 -19.23
C GLU A 179 -3.39 -2.55 -19.55
N TYR A 180 -2.38 -2.28 -18.72
CA TYR A 180 -1.54 -1.08 -18.79
C TYR A 180 -0.06 -1.36 -19.07
N ALA A 181 0.29 -2.55 -19.57
CA ALA A 181 1.65 -2.94 -19.90
C ALA A 181 2.34 -1.94 -20.86
N ASP A 182 1.59 -1.47 -21.87
CA ASP A 182 2.09 -0.51 -22.87
C ASP A 182 2.14 0.93 -22.35
N SER A 183 1.60 1.20 -21.16
CA SER A 183 1.57 2.52 -20.52
C SER A 183 2.73 2.75 -19.54
N GLY A 184 3.74 1.87 -19.54
CA GLY A 184 4.87 1.95 -18.60
C GLY A 184 4.50 1.63 -17.15
N ILE A 185 3.32 1.05 -16.91
CA ILE A 185 2.89 0.60 -15.59
C ILE A 185 3.40 -0.82 -15.37
N SER A 186 4.12 -1.01 -14.27
CA SER A 186 4.52 -2.33 -13.81
C SER A 186 3.92 -2.63 -12.46
N VAL A 187 3.57 -3.90 -12.23
CA VAL A 187 2.97 -4.34 -10.97
C VAL A 187 3.80 -5.49 -10.41
N THR A 188 4.01 -5.48 -9.09
CA THR A 188 4.68 -6.56 -8.37
C THR A 188 3.87 -6.93 -7.14
N LEU A 189 3.39 -8.18 -7.10
CA LEU A 189 2.77 -8.77 -5.93
C LEU A 189 3.86 -9.31 -5.00
N ALA A 190 4.06 -8.65 -3.87
CA ALA A 190 4.88 -9.19 -2.78
C ALA A 190 4.04 -10.19 -1.99
N ILE A 191 4.58 -11.40 -1.75
CA ILE A 191 3.89 -12.48 -1.03
C ILE A 191 4.69 -12.82 0.25
N PRO A 192 4.64 -11.98 1.30
CA PRO A 192 5.36 -12.29 2.52
C PRO A 192 4.79 -13.51 3.24
N GLY A 193 5.70 -14.27 3.86
CA GLY A 193 5.37 -15.28 4.87
C GLY A 193 5.10 -14.65 6.24
N PHE A 194 5.37 -15.39 7.31
CA PHE A 194 5.23 -14.89 8.67
C PHE A 194 6.31 -13.83 8.97
N ILE A 195 5.88 -12.58 9.16
CA ILE A 195 6.74 -11.47 9.59
C ILE A 195 6.18 -10.98 10.91
N ARG A 196 6.98 -10.96 11.97
CA ARG A 196 6.60 -10.45 13.30
C ARG A 196 6.17 -8.96 13.19
N THR A 197 4.88 -8.76 13.03
CA THR A 197 4.17 -7.48 12.96
C THR A 197 2.86 -7.59 13.75
N ASP A 198 2.22 -6.48 14.08
CA ASP A 198 0.91 -6.45 14.75
C ASP A 198 -0.20 -7.20 13.99
N VAL A 199 -0.01 -7.50 12.69
CA VAL A 199 -0.95 -8.28 11.86
C VAL A 199 -0.80 -9.80 12.07
N SER A 200 0.35 -10.24 12.59
CA SER A 200 0.76 -11.64 12.71
C SER A 200 0.96 -12.14 14.16
N ALA A 201 0.86 -11.24 15.14
CA ALA A 201 0.97 -11.56 16.56
C ALA A 201 -0.36 -12.11 17.10
#